data_AF-A0A8T6RHW8-F1
#
_entry.id   AF-A0A8T6RHW8-F1
#
_cell.length_a   1.000
_cell.length_b   1.000
_cell.length_c   1.000
_cell.angle_alpha   90.00
_cell.angle_beta   90.00
_cell.angle_gamma   90.00
#
_symmetry.space_group_name_H-M   'P 1'
#
loop_
_entity.id
_entity.type
_entity.pdbx_description
1 polymer ?
#
loop_
_entity_poly.entity_id
_entity_poly.type
_entity_poly.pdbx_seq_one_letter_code
_entity_poly.pdbx_strand_id
1 'polypeptide(L)'
;MLASIMEEVGELSREINSLEKYKKKKNDIDEIERISEELADLLFSIICMANYYKIDLVKAFDKIIKKYDKRDLNRWTKRKV
;
A
#
# COMPACT_ATOMS: atom_id res chain seq x y z
N MET A 1 -7.10 10.17 13.15
CA MET A 1 -6.82 8.78 12.73
C MET A 1 -7.38 8.48 11.35
N LEU A 2 -8.71 8.42 11.13
CA LEU A 2 -9.20 8.24 9.75
C LEU A 2 -8.79 9.41 8.82
N ALA A 3 -8.89 10.64 9.31
CA ALA A 3 -8.43 11.82 8.60
C ALA A 3 -6.93 11.74 8.25
N SER A 4 -6.09 11.30 9.19
CA SER A 4 -4.65 11.09 8.97
C SER A 4 -4.38 10.09 7.84
N ILE A 5 -5.08 8.95 7.83
CA ILE A 5 -4.97 7.99 6.71
C ILE A 5 -5.37 8.63 5.37
N MET A 6 -6.41 9.47 5.35
CA MET A 6 -6.85 10.15 4.13
C MET A 6 -5.85 11.20 3.65
N GLU A 7 -5.12 11.83 4.57
CA GLU A 7 -4.02 12.74 4.29
C GLU A 7 -2.87 12.00 3.59
N GLU A 8 -2.33 10.92 4.21
CA GLU A 8 -1.26 10.10 3.62
C GLU A 8 -1.66 9.53 2.23
N VAL A 9 -2.92 9.10 2.06
CA VAL A 9 -3.42 8.63 0.75
C VAL A 9 -3.41 9.75 -0.29
N GLY A 10 -3.70 10.99 0.13
CA GLY A 10 -3.67 12.16 -0.74
C GLY A 10 -2.25 12.52 -1.18
N GLU A 11 -1.29 12.44 -0.27
CA GLU A 11 0.13 12.70 -0.53
C GLU A 11 0.74 11.60 -1.42
N LEU A 12 0.51 10.33 -1.08
CA LEU A 12 0.86 9.19 -1.95
C LEU A 12 0.28 9.33 -3.36
N SER A 13 -1.00 9.73 -3.46
CA SER A 13 -1.66 9.93 -4.76
C SER A 13 -0.99 11.05 -5.56
N ARG A 14 -0.49 12.11 -4.90
CA ARG A 14 0.22 13.20 -5.56
C ARG A 14 1.55 12.73 -6.14
N GLU A 15 2.33 11.97 -5.38
CA GLU A 15 3.64 11.47 -5.82
C GLU A 15 3.49 10.43 -6.94
N ILE A 16 2.53 9.50 -6.86
CA ILE A 16 2.22 8.57 -7.96
C ILE A 16 1.80 9.33 -9.23
N ASN A 17 0.95 10.34 -9.09
CA ASN A 17 0.55 11.16 -10.24
C ASN A 17 1.72 11.97 -10.83
N SER A 18 2.71 12.37 -10.02
CA SER A 18 3.93 12.99 -10.52
C SER A 18 4.69 12.01 -11.42
N LEU A 19 5.00 10.83 -10.89
CA LEU A 19 5.75 9.79 -11.59
C LEU A 19 5.09 9.39 -12.92
N GLU A 20 3.78 9.16 -12.91
CA GLU A 20 3.04 8.66 -14.09
C GLU A 20 2.78 9.74 -15.17
N LYS A 21 2.68 11.03 -14.79
CA LYS A 21 2.40 12.12 -15.74
C LYS A 21 3.64 12.59 -16.50
N TYR A 22 4.82 12.58 -15.89
CA TYR A 22 6.05 13.02 -16.55
C TYR A 22 6.67 11.86 -17.35
N LYS A 23 6.19 11.65 -18.58
CA LYS A 23 6.62 10.61 -19.54
C LYS A 23 8.15 10.51 -19.86
N LYS A 24 9.02 11.30 -19.23
CA LYS A 24 10.50 11.27 -19.23
C LYS A 24 10.99 12.64 -18.73
N LYS A 25 11.87 12.67 -17.70
CA LYS A 25 13.09 13.54 -17.57
C LYS A 25 13.49 14.03 -16.16
N LYS A 26 12.86 13.67 -15.05
CA LYS A 26 13.41 13.98 -13.71
C LYS A 26 13.66 12.69 -12.95
N ASN A 27 14.87 12.51 -12.45
CA ASN A 27 15.39 11.34 -11.76
C ASN A 27 14.31 10.46 -11.10
N ASP A 28 13.90 9.39 -11.79
CA ASP A 28 12.91 8.42 -11.31
C ASP A 28 13.24 7.88 -9.91
N ILE A 29 14.51 7.92 -9.50
CA ILE A 29 15.01 7.52 -8.18
C ILE A 29 14.41 8.40 -7.07
N ASP A 30 14.41 9.72 -7.23
CA ASP A 30 13.94 10.65 -6.20
C ASP A 30 12.40 10.54 -6.03
N GLU A 31 11.68 10.23 -7.12
CA GLU A 31 10.22 10.01 -7.07
C GLU A 31 9.86 8.66 -6.44
N ILE A 32 10.63 7.60 -6.72
CA ILE A 32 10.43 6.29 -6.06
C ILE A 32 10.71 6.38 -4.56
N GLU A 33 11.73 7.13 -4.15
CA GLU A 33 12.04 7.35 -2.73
C GLU A 33 10.88 8.04 -2.02
N ARG A 34 10.31 9.11 -2.60
CA ARG A 34 9.12 9.78 -2.04
C ARG A 34 7.91 8.86 -1.96
N ILE A 35 7.62 8.08 -3.02
CA ILE A 35 6.53 7.09 -2.97
C ILE A 35 6.78 6.08 -1.83
N SER A 36 8.03 5.70 -1.58
CA SER A 36 8.38 4.81 -0.48
C SER A 36 8.13 5.46 0.89
N GLU A 37 8.44 6.74 1.06
CA GLU A 37 8.16 7.52 2.28
C GLU A 37 6.65 7.57 2.54
N GLU A 38 5.87 7.98 1.54
CA GLU A 38 4.40 8.08 1.65
C GLU A 38 3.73 6.73 1.95
N LEU A 39 4.25 5.63 1.39
CA LEU A 39 3.79 4.28 1.70
C LEU A 39 4.10 3.89 3.16
N ALA A 40 5.26 4.32 3.68
CA ALA A 40 5.65 4.06 5.06
C ALA A 40 4.76 4.83 6.03
N ASP A 41 4.45 6.09 5.75
CA ASP A 41 3.59 6.93 6.57
C ASP A 41 2.14 6.44 6.56
N LEU A 42 1.63 6.01 5.40
CA LEU A 42 0.34 5.33 5.30
C LEU A 42 0.28 4.05 6.17
N LEU A 43 1.32 3.21 6.09
CA LEU A 43 1.40 1.99 6.90
C LEU A 43 1.44 2.33 8.40
N PHE A 44 2.23 3.33 8.79
CA PHE A 44 2.30 3.80 10.17
C PHE A 44 0.94 4.30 10.68
N SER A 45 0.24 5.11 9.89
CA SER A 45 -1.10 5.59 10.20
C SER A 45 -2.12 4.44 10.39
N ILE A 46 -2.03 3.39 9.57
CA ILE A 46 -2.85 2.17 9.74
C ILE A 46 -2.50 1.44 11.05
N ILE A 47 -1.22 1.30 11.38
CA ILE A 47 -0.77 0.67 12.62
C ILE A 47 -1.27 1.45 13.84
N CYS A 48 -1.13 2.78 13.82
CA CYS A 48 -1.65 3.66 14.88
C CYS A 48 -3.16 3.47 15.07
N MET A 49 -3.91 3.37 13.97
CA MET A 49 -5.34 3.12 14.04
C MET A 49 -5.68 1.74 14.63
N ALA A 50 -4.98 0.69 14.21
CA ALA A 50 -5.17 -0.65 14.76
C ALA A 50 -4.90 -0.68 16.27
N ASN A 51 -3.82 -0.03 16.73
CA ASN A 51 -3.47 0.05 18.15
C ASN A 51 -4.55 0.75 18.97
N TYR A 52 -5.06 1.90 18.50
CA TYR A 52 -6.12 2.64 19.18
C TYR A 52 -7.41 1.81 19.34
N TYR A 53 -7.81 1.08 18.31
CA TYR A 53 -8.99 0.19 18.36
C TYR A 53 -8.70 -1.18 19.00
N LYS A 54 -7.48 -1.43 19.50
CA LYS A 54 -7.04 -2.70 20.09
C LYS A 54 -7.20 -3.88 19.12
N ILE A 55 -6.91 -3.66 17.86
CA ILE A 55 -6.95 -4.66 16.80
C ILE A 55 -5.58 -5.32 16.68
N ASP A 56 -5.54 -6.65 16.79
CA ASP A 56 -4.39 -7.45 16.40
C ASP A 56 -4.29 -7.48 14.87
N LEU A 57 -3.54 -6.52 14.32
CA LEU A 57 -3.41 -6.32 12.88
C LEU A 57 -2.69 -7.51 12.21
N VAL A 58 -1.74 -8.14 12.90
CA VAL A 58 -1.01 -9.32 12.40
C VAL A 58 -1.97 -10.49 12.19
N LYS A 59 -2.81 -10.78 13.20
CA LYS A 59 -3.83 -11.83 13.09
C LYS A 59 -4.90 -11.52 12.06
N ALA A 60 -5.30 -10.25 11.93
CA ALA A 60 -6.24 -9.82 10.90
C ALA A 60 -5.67 -10.01 9.48
N PHE A 61 -4.38 -9.68 9.30
CA PHE A 61 -3.66 -9.85 8.04
C PHE A 61 -3.47 -11.33 7.68
N ASP A 62 -3.07 -12.19 8.62
CA ASP A 62 -2.96 -13.63 8.37
C ASP A 62 -4.29 -14.25 7.88
N LYS A 63 -5.42 -13.82 8.46
CA LYS A 63 -6.75 -14.24 8.00
C LYS A 63 -7.05 -13.80 6.57
N ILE A 64 -6.65 -12.60 6.17
CA ILE A 64 -6.93 -12.10 4.81
C ILE A 64 -6.09 -12.84 3.77
N ILE A 65 -4.81 -13.11 4.07
CA ILE A 65 -3.92 -13.89 3.21
C ILE A 65 -4.50 -15.28 2.99
N LYS A 66 -4.85 -16.00 4.06
CA LYS A 66 -5.50 -17.33 3.97
C LYS A 66 -6.80 -17.32 3.17
N LYS A 67 -7.58 -16.24 3.26
CA LYS A 67 -8.81 -16.06 2.47
C LYS A 67 -8.49 -15.91 0.99
N TYR A 68 -7.48 -15.11 0.63
CA TYR A 68 -7.08 -14.92 -0.76
C TYR A 68 -6.41 -16.16 -1.36
N ASP A 69 -5.56 -16.86 -0.60
CA ASP A 69 -4.97 -18.13 -1.03
C ASP A 69 -6.05 -19.14 -1.43
N LYS A 70 -7.08 -19.30 -0.59
CA LYS A 70 -8.21 -20.19 -0.89
C LYS A 70 -9.04 -19.72 -2.07
N ARG A 71 -9.25 -18.41 -2.22
CA ARG A 71 -10.04 -17.83 -3.32
C ARG A 71 -9.32 -17.95 -4.65
N ASP A 72 -8.02 -17.65 -4.67
CA ASP A 72 -7.23 -17.51 -5.89
C ASP A 72 -6.51 -18.81 -6.28
N LEU A 73 -6.71 -19.90 -5.51
CA LEU A 73 -6.17 -21.25 -5.70
C LEU A 73 -6.35 -21.82 -7.13
N ASN A 74 -7.42 -21.42 -7.82
CA ASN A 74 -7.72 -21.83 -9.21
C ASN A 74 -7.78 -20.65 -10.20
N ARG A 75 -7.36 -19.45 -9.79
CA ARG A 75 -7.55 -18.23 -10.58
C ARG A 75 -6.42 -17.98 -11.58
N TRP A 76 -5.27 -18.64 -11.39
CA TRP A 76 -4.13 -18.55 -12.29
C TRP A 76 -3.96 -19.82 -13.11
N THR A 77 -4.12 -19.70 -14.43
CA THR A 77 -3.64 -20.69 -15.38
C THR A 77 -2.11 -20.67 -15.34
N LYS A 78 -1.46 -21.77 -14.92
CA LYS A 78 0.00 -21.90 -15.05
C LYS A 78 0.39 -21.63 -16.50
N ARG A 79 1.16 -20.56 -16.76
CA ARG A 79 1.79 -20.38 -18.07
C ARG A 79 2.74 -21.56 -18.27
N LYS A 80 2.52 -22.34 -19.33
CA LYS A 80 3.48 -23.37 -19.74
C LYS A 80 4.77 -22.66 -20.10
N VAL A 81 5.84 -22.97 -19.38
CA VAL A 81 7.22 -22.63 -19.76
C VAL A 81 7.61 -23.52 -20.93
#